data_AF-A0A257LJG9-F1
#
_entry.id   AF-A0A257LJG9-F1
#
_cell.length_a   1.000
_cell.length_b   1.000
_cell.length_c   1.000
_cell.angle_alpha   90.00
_cell.angle_beta   90.00
_cell.angle_gamma   90.00
#
_symmetry.space_group_name_H-M   'P 1'
#
loop_
_entity.id
_entity.type
_entity.pdbx_description
1 polymer ?
#
loop_
_entity_poly.entity_id
_entity_poly.type
_entity_poly.pdbx_seq_one_letter_code
_entity_poly.pdbx_strand_id
1 'polypeptide(L)'
;MVAAMTLRPCLPLLASVLAIGPLMAAPKPAHTDESKVPPYTLPDPLVCADGTPVRDVATWRAKRRPELLELFAREVYGRTPAGRPAAMRAEVTSVERTALGGKATRKEVTLWFTGKTDGPRMHLLIYQPNGVKAPPVFLGLNFFGNHTVQADPGIALAQPRVIYDTQRYRPAAPQPEPKPEQRGAHAPLW
;
A
#
# COMPACT_ATOMS: atom_id res chain seq x y z
N MET A 1 -83.80 -28.32 -12.25
CA MET A 1 -83.91 -26.86 -12.07
C MET A 1 -82.59 -26.37 -11.50
N VAL A 2 -81.98 -25.38 -12.16
CA VAL A 2 -80.74 -24.66 -11.80
C VAL A 2 -79.40 -25.37 -12.12
N ALA A 3 -78.61 -24.64 -12.90
CA ALA A 3 -77.26 -24.92 -13.40
C ALA A 3 -76.18 -24.67 -12.33
N ALA A 4 -74.96 -25.21 -12.53
CA ALA A 4 -73.71 -24.45 -12.34
C ALA A 4 -72.46 -25.27 -12.71
N MET A 5 -71.81 -24.84 -13.79
CA MET A 5 -70.38 -24.53 -13.87
C MET A 5 -69.37 -25.64 -13.50
N THR A 6 -68.99 -26.44 -14.49
CA THR A 6 -67.81 -27.30 -14.46
C THR A 6 -66.54 -26.45 -14.70
N LEU A 7 -65.69 -26.32 -13.68
CA LEU A 7 -64.37 -25.71 -13.76
C LEU A 7 -63.48 -26.47 -14.76
N ARG A 8 -62.95 -25.77 -15.77
CA ARG A 8 -61.85 -26.27 -16.61
C ARG A 8 -60.52 -26.16 -15.84
N PRO A 9 -59.69 -27.22 -15.79
CA PRO A 9 -58.36 -27.13 -15.20
C PRO A 9 -57.43 -26.38 -16.15
N CYS A 10 -56.95 -25.22 -15.72
CA CYS A 10 -55.92 -24.46 -16.41
C CYS A 10 -54.55 -25.07 -16.08
N LEU A 11 -53.82 -25.53 -17.10
CA LEU A 11 -52.46 -26.08 -16.99
C LEU A 11 -51.52 -25.13 -16.22
N PRO A 12 -50.67 -25.60 -15.30
CA PRO A 12 -49.62 -24.76 -14.74
C PRO A 12 -48.51 -24.58 -15.79
N LEU A 13 -48.37 -23.36 -16.30
CA LEU A 13 -47.25 -22.96 -17.15
C LEU A 13 -45.96 -23.05 -16.32
N LEU A 14 -45.09 -23.99 -16.69
CA LEU A 14 -43.79 -24.24 -16.06
C LEU A 14 -42.93 -22.97 -16.08
N ALA A 15 -42.57 -22.48 -14.89
CA ALA A 15 -41.64 -21.38 -14.71
C ALA A 15 -40.23 -21.77 -15.17
N SER A 16 -39.76 -21.19 -16.28
CA SER A 16 -38.34 -21.18 -16.62
C SER A 16 -37.73 -19.91 -16.05
N VAL A 17 -37.29 -19.97 -14.79
CA VAL A 17 -36.40 -18.95 -14.22
C VAL A 17 -35.04 -19.15 -14.87
N LEU A 18 -34.74 -18.34 -15.90
CA LEU A 18 -33.40 -18.22 -16.43
C LEU A 18 -32.54 -17.58 -15.32
N ALA A 19 -31.75 -18.39 -14.63
CA ALA A 19 -30.78 -17.92 -13.66
C ALA A 19 -29.72 -17.09 -14.42
N ILE A 20 -29.90 -15.77 -14.47
CA ILE A 20 -28.88 -14.82 -14.87
C ILE A 20 -27.86 -14.79 -13.72
N GLY A 21 -26.94 -15.75 -13.71
CA GLY A 21 -25.78 -15.70 -12.84
C GLY A 21 -24.94 -14.46 -13.20
N PRO A 22 -24.40 -13.71 -12.22
CA PRO A 22 -23.57 -12.57 -12.52
C PRO A 22 -22.35 -13.03 -13.32
N LEU A 23 -22.22 -12.52 -14.54
CA LEU A 23 -21.02 -12.69 -15.36
C LEU A 23 -19.87 -11.96 -14.66
N MET A 24 -19.12 -12.69 -13.83
CA MET A 24 -17.85 -12.22 -13.31
C MET A 24 -16.91 -12.08 -14.50
N ALA A 25 -16.76 -10.86 -15.02
CA ALA A 25 -15.79 -10.55 -16.04
C ALA A 25 -14.39 -10.84 -15.47
N ALA A 26 -13.77 -11.92 -15.95
CA ALA A 26 -12.39 -12.21 -15.61
C ALA A 26 -11.52 -10.99 -16.02
N PRO A 27 -10.55 -10.57 -15.19
CA PRO A 27 -9.64 -9.50 -15.57
C PRO A 27 -8.98 -9.87 -16.89
N LYS A 28 -8.97 -8.94 -17.85
CA LYS A 28 -8.28 -9.15 -19.12
C LYS A 28 -6.81 -9.47 -18.81
N PRO A 29 -6.25 -10.56 -19.40
CA PRO A 29 -4.86 -10.89 -19.17
C PRO A 29 -3.96 -9.76 -19.66
N ALA A 30 -2.89 -9.48 -18.94
CA ALA A 30 -1.89 -8.52 -19.37
C ALA A 30 -1.25 -8.97 -20.70
N HIS A 31 -0.93 -8.02 -21.57
CA HIS A 31 -0.17 -8.31 -22.78
C HIS A 31 1.27 -8.68 -22.39
N THR A 32 1.70 -9.90 -22.71
CA THR A 32 3.08 -10.39 -22.55
C THR A 32 3.87 -10.38 -23.85
N ASP A 33 3.19 -10.12 -24.97
CA ASP A 33 3.73 -10.06 -26.32
C ASP A 33 3.74 -8.59 -26.75
N GLU A 34 4.94 -8.05 -27.01
CA GLU A 34 5.14 -6.64 -27.36
C GLU A 34 4.33 -6.23 -28.61
N SER A 35 4.10 -7.17 -29.55
CA SER A 35 3.31 -6.90 -30.75
C SER A 35 1.83 -6.58 -30.47
N LYS A 36 1.36 -6.89 -29.25
CA LYS A 36 -0.01 -6.60 -28.80
C LYS A 36 -0.14 -5.28 -28.05
N VAL A 37 0.97 -4.57 -27.80
CA VAL A 37 0.94 -3.25 -27.17
C VAL A 37 0.43 -2.24 -28.21
N PRO A 38 -0.72 -1.59 -27.99
CA PRO A 38 -1.20 -0.58 -28.93
C PRO A 38 -0.26 0.63 -28.94
N PRO A 39 -0.12 1.33 -30.08
CA PRO A 39 0.67 2.56 -30.13
C PRO A 39 0.08 3.61 -29.17
N TYR A 40 0.95 4.33 -28.48
CA TYR A 40 0.59 5.42 -27.57
C TYR A 40 1.55 6.59 -27.73
N THR A 41 1.13 7.78 -27.30
CA THR A 41 1.96 8.99 -27.28
C THR A 41 2.11 9.45 -25.83
N LEU A 42 3.35 9.66 -25.40
CA LEU A 42 3.63 10.17 -24.07
C LEU A 42 3.63 11.71 -24.08
N PRO A 43 3.06 12.36 -23.05
CA PRO A 43 3.24 13.79 -22.85
C PRO A 43 4.72 14.10 -22.66
N ASP A 44 5.20 15.18 -23.28
CA ASP A 44 6.59 15.61 -23.12
C ASP A 44 6.81 16.16 -21.69
N PRO A 45 7.68 15.56 -20.87
CA PRO A 45 7.97 16.06 -19.54
C PRO A 45 8.64 17.44 -19.56
N LEU A 46 9.30 17.82 -20.66
CA LEU A 46 10.02 19.08 -20.86
C LEU A 46 9.19 20.14 -21.59
N VAL A 47 7.86 19.99 -21.64
CA VAL A 47 6.93 21.02 -22.09
C VAL A 47 5.97 21.34 -20.95
N CYS A 48 5.91 22.61 -20.55
CA CYS A 48 4.98 23.11 -19.54
C CYS A 48 3.53 22.97 -20.00
N ALA A 49 2.59 23.03 -19.06
CA ALA A 49 1.16 22.92 -19.36
C ALA A 49 0.65 24.00 -20.34
N ASP A 50 1.34 25.15 -20.41
CA ASP A 50 1.06 26.23 -21.35
C ASP A 50 1.83 26.14 -22.69
N GLY A 51 2.52 25.03 -22.94
CA GLY A 51 3.30 24.79 -24.16
C GLY A 51 4.72 25.35 -24.13
N THR A 52 5.13 26.05 -23.08
CA THR A 52 6.50 26.58 -22.97
C THR A 52 7.52 25.43 -22.86
N PRO A 53 8.59 25.39 -23.68
CA PRO A 53 9.64 24.38 -23.54
C PRO A 53 10.53 24.65 -22.32
N VAL A 54 10.88 23.60 -21.58
CA VAL A 54 11.81 23.63 -20.45
C VAL A 54 13.24 23.48 -20.97
N ARG A 55 14.02 24.56 -20.95
CA ARG A 55 15.40 24.59 -21.46
C ARG A 55 16.48 24.63 -20.38
N ASP A 56 16.09 24.82 -19.13
CA ASP A 56 17.01 24.99 -18.02
C ASP A 56 16.42 24.50 -16.69
N VAL A 57 17.31 24.37 -15.70
CA VAL A 57 16.98 23.87 -14.36
C VAL A 57 16.07 24.82 -13.59
N ALA A 58 16.16 26.13 -13.82
CA ALA A 58 15.34 27.12 -13.12
C ALA A 58 13.88 27.00 -13.55
N THR A 59 13.63 26.93 -14.86
CA THR A 59 12.31 26.68 -15.46
C THR A 59 11.73 25.35 -14.98
N TRP A 60 12.54 24.28 -14.96
CA TRP A 60 12.10 22.99 -14.42
C TRP A 60 11.66 23.09 -12.95
N ARG A 61 12.50 23.66 -12.09
CA ARG A 61 12.26 23.69 -10.64
C ARG A 61 11.12 24.64 -10.25
N ALA A 62 11.05 25.81 -10.88
CA ALA A 62 10.11 26.86 -10.53
C ALA A 62 8.71 26.66 -11.16
N LYS A 63 8.63 25.98 -12.31
CA LYS A 63 7.38 25.85 -13.08
C LYS A 63 6.98 24.40 -13.33
N ARG A 64 7.75 23.67 -14.14
CA ARG A 64 7.32 22.34 -14.63
C ARG A 64 7.17 21.29 -13.52
N ARG A 65 8.12 21.23 -12.58
CA ARG A 65 8.06 20.28 -11.45
C ARG A 65 6.83 20.51 -10.56
N PRO A 66 6.51 21.75 -10.13
CA PRO A 66 5.24 22.03 -9.45
C PRO A 66 4.00 21.60 -10.23
N GLU A 67 3.95 21.86 -11.55
CA GLU A 67 2.81 21.43 -12.39
C GLU A 67 2.61 19.91 -12.36
N LEU A 68 3.69 19.15 -12.54
CA LEU A 68 3.64 17.68 -12.50
C LEU A 68 3.22 17.17 -11.12
N LEU A 69 3.75 17.75 -10.04
CA LEU A 69 3.36 17.37 -8.69
C LEU A 69 1.88 17.61 -8.42
N GLU A 70 1.33 18.75 -8.85
CA GLU A 70 -0.10 19.05 -8.71
C GLU A 70 -0.95 18.11 -9.58
N LEU A 71 -0.51 17.78 -10.80
CA LEU A 71 -1.20 16.82 -11.66
C LEU A 71 -1.27 15.43 -11.01
N PHE A 72 -0.15 14.91 -10.50
CA PHE A 72 -0.13 13.62 -9.80
C PHE A 72 -0.93 13.64 -8.50
N ALA A 73 -0.89 14.74 -7.74
CA ALA A 73 -1.67 14.90 -6.52
C ALA A 73 -3.18 14.96 -6.80
N ARG A 74 -3.61 15.58 -7.89
CA ARG A 74 -5.04 15.70 -8.22
C ARG A 74 -5.59 14.43 -8.87
N GLU A 75 -4.86 13.83 -9.79
CA GLU A 75 -5.40 12.79 -10.69
C GLU A 75 -4.97 11.36 -10.34
N VAL A 76 -3.88 11.16 -9.60
CA VAL A 76 -3.27 9.83 -9.41
C VAL A 76 -3.21 9.40 -7.95
N TYR A 77 -2.49 10.13 -7.10
CA TYR A 77 -2.17 9.69 -5.74
C TYR A 77 -3.01 10.36 -4.64
N GLY A 78 -3.76 11.40 -4.98
CA GLY A 78 -4.44 12.25 -4.00
C GLY A 78 -3.50 13.29 -3.37
N ARG A 79 -4.09 14.29 -2.73
CA ARG A 79 -3.34 15.40 -2.11
C ARG A 79 -2.69 14.94 -0.82
N THR A 80 -1.35 15.03 -0.76
CA THR A 80 -0.60 14.82 0.48
C THR A 80 -0.89 15.97 1.46
N PRO A 81 -1.28 15.70 2.73
CA PRO A 81 -1.44 16.74 3.73
C PRO A 81 -0.18 17.59 3.88
N ALA A 82 -0.36 18.87 4.20
CA ALA A 82 0.76 19.81 4.25
C ALA A 82 1.77 19.43 5.35
N GLY A 83 2.98 19.08 4.93
CA GLY A 83 4.16 18.98 5.78
C GLY A 83 4.11 17.90 6.87
N ARG A 84 5.01 18.05 7.84
CA ARG A 84 5.10 17.20 9.02
C ARG A 84 3.97 17.58 10.00
N PRO A 85 3.20 16.62 10.55
CA PRO A 85 2.23 16.92 11.59
C PRO A 85 2.91 17.60 12.80
N ALA A 86 2.35 18.73 13.27
CA ALA A 86 2.96 19.55 14.30
C ALA A 86 3.19 18.79 15.63
N ALA A 87 2.28 17.88 15.98
CA ALA A 87 2.36 17.06 17.18
C ALA A 87 3.21 15.79 17.02
N MET A 88 3.82 15.54 15.85
CA MET A 88 4.54 14.29 15.60
C MET A 88 5.78 14.18 16.50
N ARG A 89 5.83 13.13 17.34
CA ARG A 89 6.97 12.83 18.22
C ARG A 89 7.60 11.47 17.89
N ALA A 90 8.90 11.36 18.08
CA ALA A 90 9.66 10.13 17.96
C ALA A 90 10.05 9.63 19.35
N GLU A 91 9.95 8.32 19.58
CA GLU A 91 10.30 7.67 20.84
C GLU A 91 11.19 6.47 20.54
N VAL A 92 12.40 6.44 21.11
CA VAL A 92 13.29 5.29 21.00
C VAL A 92 12.81 4.23 21.99
N THR A 93 12.30 3.12 21.48
CA THR A 93 11.70 2.05 22.31
C THR A 93 12.67 0.92 22.61
N SER A 94 13.73 0.78 21.81
CA SER A 94 14.76 -0.26 22.02
C SER A 94 16.10 0.18 21.43
N VAL A 95 17.20 -0.16 22.10
CA VAL A 95 18.57 0.03 21.62
C VAL A 95 19.40 -1.20 22.00
N GLU A 96 19.94 -1.90 21.00
CA GLU A 96 20.90 -3.00 21.16
C GLU A 96 22.21 -2.60 20.47
N ARG A 97 23.29 -2.42 21.22
CA ARG A 97 24.57 -1.87 20.71
C ARG A 97 25.44 -2.91 20.01
N THR A 98 25.17 -4.18 20.23
CA THR A 98 25.95 -5.32 19.75
C THR A 98 25.17 -6.23 18.80
N ALA A 99 24.12 -5.70 18.17
CA ALA A 99 23.31 -6.43 17.22
C ALA A 99 24.16 -6.96 16.04
N LEU A 100 23.69 -8.06 15.45
CA LEU A 100 24.37 -8.75 14.34
C LEU A 100 25.83 -9.12 14.69
N GLY A 101 26.06 -9.58 15.93
CA GLY A 101 27.39 -9.97 16.40
C GLY A 101 28.37 -8.81 16.51
N GLY A 102 27.90 -7.65 16.99
CA GLY A 102 28.72 -6.45 17.17
C GLY A 102 28.89 -5.58 15.93
N LYS A 103 28.36 -5.98 14.78
CA LYS A 103 28.48 -5.23 13.52
C LYS A 103 27.62 -3.96 13.50
N ALA A 104 26.51 -3.94 14.24
CA ALA A 104 25.58 -2.83 14.22
C ALA A 104 24.98 -2.52 15.60
N THR A 105 24.60 -1.25 15.77
CA THR A 105 23.63 -0.84 16.78
C THR A 105 22.23 -0.91 16.17
N ARG A 106 21.37 -1.77 16.70
CA ARG A 106 19.93 -1.82 16.36
C ARG A 106 19.16 -0.83 17.22
N LYS A 107 18.30 -0.02 16.60
CA LYS A 107 17.35 0.86 17.28
C LYS A 107 15.95 0.58 16.77
N GLU A 108 14.98 0.55 17.67
CA GLU A 108 13.57 0.63 17.31
C GLU A 108 13.02 1.98 17.77
N VAL A 109 12.33 2.66 16.86
CA VAL A 109 11.77 4.00 17.09
C VAL A 109 10.30 3.98 16.73
N THR A 110 9.45 4.39 17.66
CA THR A 110 8.03 4.62 17.36
C THR A 110 7.83 6.09 16.98
N LEU A 111 7.26 6.32 15.80
CA LEU A 111 6.79 7.65 15.40
C LEU A 111 5.29 7.75 15.66
N TRP A 112 4.92 8.67 16.54
CA TRP A 112 3.54 8.96 16.91
C TRP A 112 3.05 10.16 16.10
N PHE A 113 2.15 9.97 15.14
CA PHE A 113 1.76 11.04 14.20
C PHE A 113 0.95 12.17 14.85
N THR A 114 0.18 11.85 15.89
CA THR A 114 -0.63 12.82 16.65
C THR A 114 0.00 13.20 18.00
N GLY A 115 1.20 12.69 18.30
CA GLY A 115 1.86 12.87 19.60
C GLY A 115 1.31 11.98 20.72
N LYS A 116 0.11 11.40 20.56
CA LYS A 116 -0.56 10.58 21.57
C LYS A 116 -0.21 9.10 21.43
N THR A 117 -0.16 8.39 22.56
CA THR A 117 0.18 6.95 22.64
C THR A 117 -0.94 6.01 22.19
N ASP A 118 -2.16 6.51 22.12
CA ASP A 118 -3.34 5.80 21.60
C ASP A 118 -3.61 6.11 20.12
N GLY A 119 -2.83 7.00 19.50
CA GLY A 119 -3.02 7.45 18.14
C GLY A 119 -2.30 6.61 17.07
N PRO A 120 -2.49 6.97 15.78
CA PRO A 120 -1.78 6.36 14.65
C PRO A 120 -0.26 6.49 14.80
N ARG A 121 0.43 5.38 14.53
CA ARG A 121 1.88 5.26 14.68
C ARG A 121 2.52 4.35 13.64
N MET A 122 3.82 4.51 13.48
CA MET A 122 4.69 3.56 12.78
C MET A 122 5.88 3.17 13.64
N HIS A 123 6.37 1.95 13.45
CA HIS A 123 7.58 1.44 14.11
C HIS A 123 8.70 1.36 13.08
N LEU A 124 9.75 2.12 13.29
CA LEU A 124 10.94 2.17 12.46
C LEU A 124 12.03 1.28 13.08
N LEU A 125 12.55 0.35 12.30
CA LEU A 125 13.72 -0.46 12.63
C LEU A 125 14.95 0.16 11.95
N ILE A 126 16.01 0.39 12.71
CA ILE A 126 17.26 0.98 12.23
C ILE A 126 18.42 0.07 12.62
N TYR A 127 19.24 -0.33 11.66
CA TYR A 127 20.58 -0.85 11.90
C TYR A 127 21.61 0.19 11.51
N GLN A 128 22.37 0.67 12.49
CA GLN A 128 23.47 1.60 12.28
C GLN A 128 24.80 0.84 12.41
N PRO A 129 25.71 0.88 11.42
CA PRO A 129 27.00 0.20 11.53
C PRO A 129 27.83 0.77 12.67
N ASN A 130 28.41 -0.11 13.48
CA ASN A 130 29.30 0.29 14.57
C ASN A 130 30.64 0.80 14.03
N GLY A 131 31.26 1.74 14.76
CA GLY A 131 32.57 2.32 14.38
C GLY A 131 32.54 3.33 13.23
N VAL A 132 31.38 3.56 12.60
CA VAL A 132 31.22 4.54 11.52
C VAL A 132 30.58 5.82 12.06
N LYS A 133 31.30 6.93 11.92
CA LYS A 133 30.77 8.27 12.24
C LYS A 133 29.88 8.74 11.09
N ALA A 134 28.61 9.06 11.38
CA ALA A 134 27.62 9.56 10.41
C ALA A 134 27.50 8.69 9.13
N PRO A 135 27.09 7.41 9.25
CA PRO A 135 26.91 6.55 8.08
C PRO A 135 25.76 7.05 7.18
N PRO A 136 25.83 6.85 5.85
CA PRO A 136 24.68 7.03 4.97
C PRO A 136 23.55 6.07 5.36
N VAL A 137 22.31 6.41 5.00
CA VAL A 137 21.11 5.64 5.37
C VAL A 137 20.34 5.23 4.13
N PHE A 138 20.00 3.94 4.07
CA PHE A 138 18.99 3.41 3.15
C PHE A 138 17.66 3.30 3.89
N LEU A 139 16.57 3.73 3.25
CA LEU A 139 15.22 3.68 3.80
C LEU A 139 14.30 2.96 2.82
N GLY A 140 13.55 1.98 3.33
CA GLY A 140 12.55 1.25 2.56
C GLY A 140 11.39 0.79 3.43
N LEU A 141 10.25 0.53 2.78
CA LEU A 141 9.06 -0.04 3.40
C LEU A 141 9.06 -1.55 3.20
N ASN A 142 8.76 -2.32 4.25
CA ASN A 142 8.57 -3.76 4.15
C ASN A 142 7.09 -4.13 4.15
N PHE A 143 6.78 -5.29 3.56
CA PHE A 143 5.41 -5.76 3.39
C PHE A 143 4.85 -6.46 4.62
N PHE A 144 5.69 -7.20 5.34
CA PHE A 144 5.26 -8.19 6.34
C PHE A 144 5.68 -7.84 7.78
N GLY A 145 6.16 -6.62 7.99
CA GLY A 145 6.61 -6.12 9.29
C GLY A 145 8.12 -6.27 9.50
N ASN A 146 8.67 -5.41 10.37
CA ASN A 146 10.11 -5.27 10.59
C ASN A 146 10.80 -6.59 10.98
N HIS A 147 10.15 -7.44 11.77
CA HIS A 147 10.70 -8.74 12.17
C HIS A 147 11.06 -9.65 10.97
N THR A 148 10.46 -9.45 9.80
CA THR A 148 10.70 -10.30 8.62
C THR A 148 11.94 -9.94 7.82
N VAL A 149 12.52 -8.75 8.02
CA VAL A 149 13.66 -8.27 7.22
C VAL A 149 15.00 -8.84 7.70
N GLN A 150 15.05 -9.36 8.92
CA GLN A 150 16.24 -10.01 9.49
C GLN A 150 15.82 -11.06 10.52
N ALA A 151 16.55 -12.17 10.61
CA ALA A 151 16.36 -13.25 11.59
C ALA A 151 16.64 -12.87 13.07
N ASP A 152 16.88 -11.60 13.38
CA ASP A 152 17.32 -11.11 14.67
C ASP A 152 16.17 -11.28 15.69
N PRO A 153 16.36 -12.12 16.72
CA PRO A 153 15.32 -12.40 17.69
C PRO A 153 14.94 -11.17 18.52
N GLY A 154 15.80 -10.16 18.58
CA GLY A 154 15.55 -8.93 19.33
C GLY A 154 14.70 -7.90 18.60
N ILE A 155 14.34 -8.09 17.33
CA ILE A 155 13.37 -7.21 16.65
C ILE A 155 11.98 -7.44 17.28
N ALA A 156 11.20 -6.38 17.54
CA ALA A 156 9.83 -6.55 18.01
C ALA A 156 8.96 -7.23 16.93
N LEU A 157 8.10 -8.16 17.36
CA LEU A 157 7.08 -8.70 16.46
C LEU A 157 6.08 -7.59 16.11
N ALA A 158 5.61 -7.59 14.86
CA ALA A 158 4.60 -6.63 14.45
C ALA A 158 3.28 -6.90 15.20
N GLN A 159 2.53 -5.84 15.50
CA GLN A 159 1.17 -6.00 16.01
C GLN A 159 0.25 -6.44 14.85
N PRO A 160 -0.72 -7.35 15.11
CA PRO A 160 -1.68 -7.76 14.09
C PRO A 160 -2.43 -6.53 13.58
N ARG A 161 -2.59 -6.42 12.26
CA ARG A 161 -3.41 -5.37 11.64
C ARG A 161 -4.70 -5.98 11.10
N VAL A 162 -5.78 -5.21 11.19
CA VAL A 162 -7.00 -5.45 10.42
C VAL A 162 -6.71 -5.06 8.98
N ILE A 163 -6.83 -6.00 8.04
CA ILE A 163 -6.78 -5.69 6.61
C ILE A 163 -8.17 -5.19 6.18
N TYR A 164 -8.23 -4.25 5.24
CA TYR A 164 -9.46 -3.99 4.49
C TYR A 164 -9.55 -5.00 3.33
N ASP A 165 -10.67 -5.73 3.25
CA ASP A 165 -10.96 -6.63 2.12
C ASP A 165 -10.95 -5.81 0.82
N THR A 166 -9.94 -6.07 -0.04
CA THR A 166 -9.75 -5.36 -1.30
C THR A 166 -10.87 -5.60 -2.31
N GLN A 167 -11.74 -6.60 -2.10
CA GLN A 167 -12.91 -6.85 -2.94
C GLN A 167 -14.19 -6.18 -2.45
N ARG A 168 -14.29 -5.81 -1.17
CA ARG A 168 -15.56 -5.34 -0.57
C ARG A 168 -15.48 -4.03 0.22
N TYR A 169 -14.29 -3.44 0.37
CA TYR A 169 -14.07 -2.23 1.19
C TYR A 169 -14.71 -2.35 2.59
N ARG A 170 -14.71 -3.56 3.15
CA ARG A 170 -15.13 -3.88 4.52
C ARG A 170 -13.91 -4.38 5.30
N PRO A 171 -13.88 -4.26 6.64
CA PRO A 171 -12.84 -4.90 7.44
C PRO A 171 -12.83 -6.41 7.12
N ALA A 172 -11.70 -6.91 6.62
CA ALA A 172 -11.45 -8.35 6.56
C ALA A 172 -11.17 -8.86 7.99
N ALA A 173 -11.14 -10.19 8.15
CA ALA A 173 -10.65 -10.80 9.39
C ALA A 173 -9.24 -10.25 9.73
N PRO A 174 -8.90 -10.08 11.02
CA PRO A 174 -7.55 -9.68 11.42
C PRO A 174 -6.50 -10.62 10.81
N GLN A 175 -5.32 -10.10 10.47
CA GLN A 175 -4.23 -11.01 10.12
C GLN A 175 -3.94 -11.97 11.27
N PRO A 176 -3.52 -13.22 10.96
CA PRO A 176 -2.94 -14.09 11.96
C PRO A 176 -1.83 -13.36 12.72
N GLU A 177 -1.74 -13.62 14.02
CA GLU A 177 -0.70 -13.00 14.84
C GLU A 177 0.69 -13.32 14.27
N PRO A 178 1.57 -12.31 14.13
CA PRO A 178 2.93 -12.55 13.67
C PRO A 178 3.67 -13.51 14.61
N LYS A 179 4.37 -14.48 14.03
CA LYS A 179 5.06 -15.55 14.75
C LYS A 179 6.58 -15.32 14.72
N PRO A 180 7.31 -15.72 15.78
CA PRO A 180 8.78 -15.70 15.78
C PRO A 180 9.42 -16.42 14.58
N GLU A 181 8.74 -17.44 14.06
CA GLU A 181 9.17 -18.27 12.93
C GLU A 181 9.31 -17.48 11.62
N GLN A 182 8.62 -16.33 11.51
CA GLN A 182 8.65 -15.46 10.33
C GLN A 182 9.88 -14.54 10.30
N ARG A 183 10.72 -14.58 11.35
CA ARG A 183 11.89 -13.71 11.44
C ARG A 183 12.86 -13.97 10.30
N GLY A 184 13.23 -12.91 9.60
CA GLY A 184 14.13 -13.01 8.44
C GLY A 184 13.57 -13.72 7.22
N ALA A 185 12.28 -14.11 7.19
CA ALA A 185 11.67 -14.80 6.06
C ALA A 185 11.77 -14.01 4.74
N HIS A 186 11.94 -12.69 4.83
CA HIS A 186 12.09 -11.78 3.69
C HIS A 186 13.47 -11.12 3.63
N ALA A 187 14.46 -11.58 4.41
CA ALA A 187 15.80 -11.02 4.42
C ALA A 187 16.48 -10.94 3.03
N PRO A 188 16.28 -11.87 2.07
CA PRO A 188 16.87 -11.75 0.73
C PRO A 188 16.39 -10.56 -0.10
N LEU A 189 15.33 -9.86 0.34
CA LEU A 189 14.80 -8.66 -0.32
C LEU A 189 15.43 -7.36 0.22
N TRP A 190 16.38 -7.45 1.16
CA TRP A 190 16.99 -6.34 1.90
C TRP A 190 18.51 -6.48 1.94
#